data_AF-K6DPU9-F1
#
_entry.id   AF-K6DPU9-F1
#
_cell.length_a   1.000
_cell.length_b   1.000
_cell.length_c   1.000
_cell.angle_alpha   90.00
_cell.angle_beta   90.00
_cell.angle_gamma   90.00
#
_symmetry.space_group_name_H-M   'P 1'
#
loop_
_entity.id
_entity.type
_entity.pdbx_description
1 polymer ?
#
loop_
_entity_poly.entity_id
_entity_poly.type
_entity_poly.pdbx_seq_one_letter_code
_entity_poly.pdbx_strand_id
1 'polypeptide(L)'
;DNNGGDGGTKPGDNNGGNGGTKPGDNNGGDSGTKPDKDKSKRVEIVNPKMKNGKATIDKKDFEAVIDKISGNNGELSIDLGKEHNIELKLTKEQVELLKANDIPLTVQNDEVTLKIPTSIFTKGTVDVVLKPVANISNAKGSVYDFTIIIDGKVIHQFADPVTLVFDVNMNKIKNTNNLKVFYFNEQTMKWELVPGAIYKNGKVTVNTNHFSTFTVFEVEGDQTSLEVKAPISQNGNGLPNTATNSFNLLAAGLLLLLLGSILFFIKWRKQA
;
A
#
# COMPACT_ATOMS: atom_id res chain seq x y z
N ASP A 1 -12.31 47.97 -80.07
CA ASP A 1 -11.50 46.75 -79.88
C ASP A 1 -12.26 45.83 -78.92
N ASN A 2 -13.23 45.04 -79.39
CA ASN A 2 -13.12 43.67 -79.94
C ASN A 2 -12.40 42.71 -78.96
N ASN A 3 -13.12 41.90 -78.16
CA ASN A 3 -13.70 40.56 -78.47
C ASN A 3 -12.70 39.44 -78.06
N GLY A 4 -13.01 38.33 -77.38
CA GLY A 4 -14.20 37.66 -76.84
C GLY A 4 -13.72 36.67 -75.74
N GLY A 5 -14.49 36.10 -74.81
CA GLY A 5 -15.73 35.29 -74.92
C GLY A 5 -15.40 33.88 -74.37
N ASP A 6 -16.25 33.07 -73.73
CA ASP A 6 -17.62 33.17 -73.25
C ASP A 6 -17.97 31.86 -72.47
N GLY A 7 -18.99 31.90 -71.59
CA GLY A 7 -19.97 30.83 -71.29
C GLY A 7 -19.51 29.54 -70.60
N GLY A 8 -20.28 28.84 -69.77
CA GLY A 8 -21.70 28.86 -69.44
C GLY A 8 -22.08 27.46 -68.91
N THR A 9 -22.95 27.37 -67.89
CA THR A 9 -23.32 26.14 -67.18
C THR A 9 -24.44 25.35 -67.87
N LYS A 10 -24.48 24.02 -67.68
CA LYS A 10 -25.63 23.15 -68.00
C LYS A 10 -25.76 21.94 -67.02
N PRO A 11 -26.94 21.29 -66.94
CA PRO A 11 -27.45 20.51 -65.79
C PRO A 11 -27.79 19.03 -66.11
N GLY A 12 -28.43 18.32 -65.18
CA GLY A 12 -29.33 17.16 -65.40
C GLY A 12 -29.70 16.52 -64.05
N ASP A 13 -30.95 16.47 -63.56
CA ASP A 13 -32.25 15.93 -64.03
C ASP A 13 -32.45 14.41 -63.91
N ASN A 14 -33.59 14.07 -63.28
CA ASN A 14 -34.44 12.88 -63.42
C ASN A 14 -34.01 11.54 -62.77
N ASN A 15 -34.90 10.66 -62.31
CA ASN A 15 -36.35 10.62 -61.99
C ASN A 15 -36.62 9.16 -61.53
N GLY A 16 -37.74 8.87 -60.85
CA GLY A 16 -38.31 7.52 -60.83
C GLY A 16 -38.55 6.93 -59.44
N GLY A 17 -39.81 6.89 -59.02
CA GLY A 17 -40.24 6.40 -57.71
C GLY A 17 -40.93 5.03 -57.69
N ASN A 18 -41.51 4.80 -56.51
CA ASN A 18 -42.71 4.02 -56.18
C ASN A 18 -42.56 2.60 -55.59
N GLY A 19 -42.99 2.47 -54.33
CA GLY A 19 -43.93 1.45 -53.86
C GLY A 19 -43.41 0.09 -53.39
N GLY A 20 -43.83 -0.34 -52.18
CA GLY A 20 -43.94 -1.76 -51.84
C GLY A 20 -43.63 -2.14 -50.39
N THR A 21 -44.66 -2.46 -49.61
CA THR A 21 -44.62 -3.09 -48.29
C THR A 21 -44.26 -4.59 -48.33
N LYS A 22 -43.42 -5.05 -47.36
CA LYS A 22 -43.18 -6.38 -46.68
C LYS A 22 -43.80 -7.69 -47.26
N PRO A 23 -43.33 -8.94 -46.94
CA PRO A 23 -42.23 -9.39 -46.06
C PRO A 23 -41.35 -10.56 -46.59
N GLY A 24 -40.26 -10.90 -45.89
CA GLY A 24 -39.51 -12.15 -46.13
C GLY A 24 -38.43 -12.43 -45.07
N ASP A 25 -38.59 -13.53 -44.35
CA ASP A 25 -37.59 -14.16 -43.48
C ASP A 25 -36.45 -14.79 -44.31
N ASN A 26 -35.19 -14.64 -43.85
CA ASN A 26 -34.26 -15.75 -43.57
C ASN A 26 -32.83 -15.26 -43.24
N ASN A 27 -32.46 -15.54 -41.98
CA ASN A 27 -31.22 -16.20 -41.51
C ASN A 27 -29.83 -15.75 -42.04
N GLY A 28 -28.96 -15.38 -41.08
CA GLY A 28 -27.51 -15.59 -41.21
C GLY A 28 -26.65 -14.46 -40.64
N GLY A 29 -25.98 -14.72 -39.51
CA GLY A 29 -24.82 -13.94 -39.09
C GLY A 29 -24.80 -13.50 -37.63
N ASP A 30 -24.82 -14.47 -36.70
CA ASP A 30 -24.35 -14.26 -35.33
C ASP A 30 -22.85 -13.93 -35.36
N SER A 31 -22.53 -12.64 -35.38
CA SER A 31 -21.22 -12.13 -34.97
C SER A 31 -21.38 -11.51 -33.59
N GLY A 32 -21.60 -12.37 -32.60
CA GLY A 32 -21.40 -12.06 -31.20
C GLY A 32 -19.96 -11.61 -30.95
N THR A 33 -19.74 -10.30 -30.99
CA THR A 33 -18.66 -9.69 -30.22
C THR A 33 -18.98 -9.93 -28.76
N LYS A 34 -18.41 -11.01 -28.23
CA LYS A 34 -18.33 -11.33 -26.81
C LYS A 34 -17.84 -10.06 -26.09
N PRO A 35 -18.58 -9.54 -25.09
CA PRO A 35 -18.07 -8.46 -24.28
C PRO A 35 -16.79 -8.98 -23.62
N ASP A 36 -15.70 -8.26 -23.84
CA ASP A 36 -14.46 -8.47 -23.11
C ASP A 36 -14.81 -8.34 -21.62
N LYS A 37 -14.79 -9.48 -20.90
CA LYS A 37 -14.98 -9.49 -19.46
C LYS A 37 -13.71 -8.88 -18.90
N ASP A 38 -13.71 -7.56 -18.76
CA ASP A 38 -12.88 -6.86 -17.80
C ASP A 38 -13.04 -7.63 -16.47
N LYS A 39 -12.03 -8.43 -16.13
CA LYS A 39 -12.05 -9.28 -14.94
C LYS A 39 -11.87 -8.35 -13.74
N SER A 40 -12.95 -7.69 -13.35
CA SER A 40 -13.01 -6.87 -12.15
C SER A 40 -12.45 -7.68 -10.97
N LYS A 41 -11.47 -7.10 -10.30
CA LYS A 41 -10.76 -7.73 -9.17
C LYS A 41 -11.78 -8.14 -8.10
N ARG A 42 -11.85 -9.43 -7.76
CA ARG A 42 -12.74 -9.91 -6.70
C ARG A 42 -12.10 -9.70 -5.33
N VAL A 43 -12.70 -8.87 -4.49
CA VAL A 43 -12.24 -8.65 -3.11
C VAL A 43 -13.19 -9.36 -2.16
N GLU A 44 -12.68 -10.24 -1.30
CA GLU A 44 -13.45 -10.82 -0.19
C GLU A 44 -13.04 -10.16 1.12
N ILE A 45 -14.03 -9.65 1.84
CA ILE A 45 -13.84 -8.95 3.11
C ILE A 45 -14.12 -9.92 4.26
N VAL A 46 -13.20 -9.98 5.21
CA VAL A 46 -13.28 -10.80 6.42
C VAL A 46 -13.15 -9.91 7.65
N ASN A 47 -14.12 -10.05 8.56
CA ASN A 47 -14.04 -9.45 9.88
C ASN A 47 -13.40 -10.48 10.83
N PRO A 48 -12.19 -10.22 11.37
CA PRO A 48 -11.50 -11.19 12.19
C PRO A 48 -12.12 -11.31 13.59
N LYS A 49 -11.83 -12.42 14.27
CA LYS A 49 -12.10 -12.55 15.71
C LYS A 49 -11.05 -11.79 16.51
N MET A 50 -11.52 -10.90 17.37
CA MET A 50 -10.69 -10.05 18.21
C MET A 50 -10.56 -10.62 19.63
N LYS A 51 -9.33 -10.70 20.15
CA LYS A 51 -9.04 -11.05 21.55
C LYS A 51 -7.76 -10.37 22.02
N ASN A 52 -7.87 -9.48 23.02
CA ASN A 52 -6.73 -8.78 23.63
C ASN A 52 -5.84 -8.05 22.59
N GLY A 53 -6.45 -7.29 21.67
CA GLY A 53 -5.74 -6.58 20.60
C GLY A 53 -5.18 -7.48 19.50
N LYS A 54 -5.46 -8.79 19.53
CA LYS A 54 -5.05 -9.73 18.49
C LYS A 54 -6.23 -10.09 17.60
N ALA A 55 -6.02 -9.98 16.29
CA ALA A 55 -6.96 -10.38 15.26
C ALA A 55 -6.59 -11.77 14.73
N THR A 56 -7.56 -12.67 14.64
CA THR A 56 -7.38 -14.04 14.14
C THR A 56 -8.55 -14.45 13.25
N ILE A 57 -8.32 -15.41 12.36
CA ILE A 57 -9.35 -15.95 11.47
C ILE A 57 -9.32 -17.46 11.61
N ASP A 58 -10.47 -18.08 11.83
CA ASP A 58 -10.55 -19.54 11.92
C ASP A 58 -10.15 -20.18 10.59
N LYS A 59 -9.45 -21.31 10.68
CA LYS A 59 -8.94 -22.04 9.53
C LYS A 59 -10.02 -22.31 8.47
N LYS A 60 -11.18 -22.80 8.89
CA LYS A 60 -12.28 -23.17 7.98
C LYS A 60 -12.84 -21.95 7.23
N ASP A 61 -13.00 -20.83 7.93
CA ASP A 61 -13.52 -19.60 7.33
C ASP A 61 -12.50 -19.01 6.36
N PHE A 62 -11.21 -19.05 6.72
CA PHE A 62 -10.12 -18.65 5.87
C PHE A 62 -10.08 -19.47 4.57
N GLU A 63 -10.08 -20.81 4.66
CA GLU A 63 -10.10 -21.70 3.50
C GLU A 63 -11.29 -21.43 2.58
N ALA A 64 -12.50 -21.29 3.16
CA ALA A 64 -13.70 -20.99 2.39
C ALA A 64 -13.64 -19.64 1.65
N VAL A 65 -12.92 -18.66 2.21
CA VAL A 65 -12.68 -17.38 1.54
C VAL A 65 -11.67 -17.53 0.42
N ILE A 66 -10.54 -18.23 0.66
CA ILE A 66 -9.52 -18.48 -0.36
C ILE A 66 -10.13 -19.22 -1.56
N ASP A 67 -10.91 -20.28 -1.34
CA ASP A 67 -11.57 -21.04 -2.41
C ASP A 67 -12.44 -20.19 -3.33
N LYS A 68 -13.06 -19.13 -2.79
CA LYS A 68 -13.86 -18.18 -3.59
C LYS A 68 -13.00 -17.32 -4.53
N ILE A 69 -11.81 -16.94 -4.11
CA ILE A 69 -10.98 -15.94 -4.82
C ILE A 69 -9.81 -16.54 -5.59
N SER A 70 -9.41 -17.77 -5.29
CA SER A 70 -8.37 -18.51 -6.02
C SER A 70 -8.71 -18.61 -7.51
N GLY A 71 -7.73 -18.33 -8.36
CA GLY A 71 -7.87 -18.36 -9.82
C GLY A 71 -8.64 -17.17 -10.44
N ASN A 72 -9.12 -16.22 -9.63
CA ASN A 72 -9.95 -15.09 -10.07
C ASN A 72 -9.24 -13.73 -9.89
N ASN A 73 -7.92 -13.71 -9.77
CA ASN A 73 -7.13 -12.49 -9.50
C ASN A 73 -7.64 -11.73 -8.26
N GLY A 74 -8.09 -12.48 -7.24
CA GLY A 74 -8.77 -11.89 -6.10
C GLY A 74 -7.84 -11.40 -5.00
N GLU A 75 -8.41 -10.70 -4.02
CA GLU A 75 -7.71 -10.11 -2.86
C GLU A 75 -8.47 -10.47 -1.59
N LEU A 76 -7.72 -10.85 -0.55
CA LEU A 76 -8.25 -11.02 0.79
C LEU A 76 -8.12 -9.69 1.54
N SER A 77 -9.24 -9.14 2.01
CA SER A 77 -9.25 -7.92 2.81
C SER A 77 -9.71 -8.22 4.23
N ILE A 78 -8.86 -7.92 5.22
CA ILE A 78 -9.18 -8.01 6.64
C ILE A 78 -9.64 -6.65 7.10
N ASP A 79 -10.92 -6.53 7.43
CA ASP A 79 -11.53 -5.30 7.92
C ASP A 79 -11.59 -5.32 9.45
N LEU A 80 -10.82 -4.41 10.06
CA LEU A 80 -10.68 -4.24 11.50
C LEU A 80 -11.72 -3.26 12.06
N GLY A 81 -12.54 -2.62 11.21
CA GLY A 81 -13.51 -1.61 11.61
C GLY A 81 -12.85 -0.46 12.35
N LYS A 82 -13.19 -0.29 13.63
CA LYS A 82 -12.70 0.78 14.52
C LYS A 82 -11.58 0.33 15.47
N GLU A 83 -11.00 -0.84 15.23
CA GLU A 83 -9.88 -1.34 16.03
C GLU A 83 -8.57 -0.80 15.44
N HIS A 84 -7.91 0.10 16.17
CA HIS A 84 -6.76 0.84 15.64
C HIS A 84 -5.42 0.22 16.03
N ASN A 85 -5.31 -0.35 17.24
CA ASN A 85 -4.09 -0.96 17.76
C ASN A 85 -4.24 -2.49 17.76
N ILE A 86 -3.72 -3.13 16.71
CA ILE A 86 -3.96 -4.54 16.45
C ILE A 86 -2.71 -5.29 16.02
N GLU A 87 -2.71 -6.58 16.33
CA GLU A 87 -1.79 -7.57 15.79
C GLU A 87 -2.61 -8.66 15.08
N LEU A 88 -2.64 -8.65 13.75
CA LEU A 88 -3.22 -9.71 12.94
C LEU A 88 -2.25 -10.89 12.88
N LYS A 89 -2.70 -12.06 13.33
CA LYS A 89 -1.91 -13.30 13.32
C LYS A 89 -2.38 -14.23 12.22
N LEU A 90 -1.45 -14.63 11.36
CA LEU A 90 -1.65 -15.63 10.33
C LEU A 90 -0.82 -16.88 10.65
N THR A 91 -1.46 -18.04 10.59
CA THR A 91 -0.75 -19.32 10.75
C THR A 91 0.08 -19.63 9.51
N LYS A 92 1.00 -20.58 9.66
CA LYS A 92 1.84 -21.04 8.54
C LYS A 92 0.99 -21.53 7.36
N GLU A 93 -0.07 -22.29 7.65
CA GLU A 93 -0.96 -22.85 6.63
C GLU A 93 -1.71 -21.73 5.88
N GLN A 94 -2.17 -20.70 6.60
CA GLN A 94 -2.84 -19.55 5.99
C GLN A 94 -1.91 -18.76 5.06
N VAL A 95 -0.67 -18.55 5.49
CA VAL A 95 0.37 -17.90 4.67
C VAL A 95 0.71 -18.73 3.44
N GLU A 96 0.83 -20.06 3.59
CA GLU A 96 1.07 -20.96 2.46
C GLU A 96 -0.08 -20.93 1.44
N LEU A 97 -1.34 -20.86 1.89
CA LEU A 97 -2.50 -20.73 1.01
C LEU A 97 -2.50 -19.42 0.22
N LEU A 98 -2.20 -18.28 0.87
CA LEU A 98 -2.10 -16.99 0.18
C LEU A 98 -1.02 -17.04 -0.91
N LYS A 99 0.16 -17.57 -0.56
CA LYS A 99 1.29 -17.68 -1.50
C LYS A 99 1.02 -18.61 -2.67
N ALA A 100 0.44 -19.78 -2.40
CA ALA A 100 0.18 -20.79 -3.44
C ALA A 100 -0.82 -20.29 -4.50
N ASN A 101 -1.70 -19.36 -4.13
CA ASN A 101 -2.73 -18.81 -5.00
C ASN A 101 -2.44 -17.37 -5.47
N ASP A 102 -1.29 -16.82 -5.09
CA ASP A 102 -0.89 -15.43 -5.35
C ASP A 102 -1.96 -14.39 -4.94
N ILE A 103 -2.56 -14.59 -3.77
CA ILE A 103 -3.62 -13.72 -3.24
C ILE A 103 -3.00 -12.66 -2.32
N PRO A 104 -2.95 -11.37 -2.70
CA PRO A 104 -2.46 -10.32 -1.83
C PRO A 104 -3.36 -10.14 -0.60
N LEU A 105 -2.75 -9.71 0.50
CA LEU A 105 -3.43 -9.42 1.76
C LEU A 105 -3.61 -7.92 1.91
N THR A 106 -4.84 -7.49 2.17
CA THR A 106 -5.14 -6.14 2.61
C THR A 106 -5.57 -6.18 4.07
N VAL A 107 -5.04 -5.27 4.88
CA VAL A 107 -5.42 -5.06 6.28
C VAL A 107 -5.83 -3.61 6.43
N GLN A 108 -7.04 -3.34 6.90
CA GLN A 108 -7.58 -1.99 6.95
C GLN A 108 -8.42 -1.74 8.20
N ASN A 109 -8.40 -0.50 8.66
CA ASN A 109 -9.39 0.06 9.59
C ASN A 109 -9.99 1.33 8.96
N ASP A 110 -10.69 2.15 9.73
CA ASP A 110 -11.31 3.40 9.28
C ASP A 110 -10.33 4.58 9.07
N GLU A 111 -9.03 4.41 9.34
CA GLU A 111 -8.00 5.44 9.19
C GLU A 111 -6.93 5.09 8.15
N VAL A 112 -6.56 3.81 8.03
CA VAL A 112 -5.46 3.33 7.17
C VAL A 112 -5.79 2.02 6.47
N THR A 113 -5.17 1.82 5.31
CA THR A 113 -5.15 0.54 4.58
C THR A 113 -3.71 0.17 4.24
N LEU A 114 -3.33 -1.06 4.56
CA LEU A 114 -2.05 -1.66 4.20
C LEU A 114 -2.31 -2.81 3.23
N LYS A 115 -1.72 -2.75 2.03
CA LYS A 115 -1.74 -3.84 1.05
C LYS A 115 -0.38 -4.49 0.95
N ILE A 116 -0.32 -5.79 1.19
CA ILE A 116 0.89 -6.58 1.25
C ILE A 116 0.86 -7.60 0.11
N PRO A 117 1.76 -7.50 -0.88
CA PRO A 117 1.91 -8.56 -1.89
C PRO A 117 2.41 -9.85 -1.23
N THR A 118 2.02 -10.99 -1.82
CA THR A 118 2.39 -12.34 -1.36
C THR A 118 3.89 -12.61 -1.38
N SER A 119 4.64 -11.91 -2.24
CA SER A 119 6.09 -12.04 -2.38
C SER A 119 6.86 -11.62 -1.13
N ILE A 120 6.27 -10.80 -0.27
CA ILE A 120 6.84 -10.40 1.03
C ILE A 120 6.81 -11.55 2.03
N PHE A 121 5.81 -12.43 1.95
CA PHE A 121 5.69 -13.53 2.88
C PHE A 121 6.72 -14.62 2.57
N THR A 122 7.44 -15.10 3.58
CA THR A 122 8.15 -16.39 3.50
C THR A 122 7.22 -17.52 3.94
N LYS A 123 7.68 -18.78 3.90
CA LYS A 123 6.97 -19.83 4.64
C LYS A 123 7.15 -19.52 6.14
N GLY A 124 6.11 -19.74 6.94
CA GLY A 124 6.15 -19.45 8.37
C GLY A 124 4.89 -18.76 8.89
N THR A 125 4.87 -18.51 10.18
CA THR A 125 3.86 -17.65 10.81
C THR A 125 4.12 -16.18 10.49
N VAL A 126 3.06 -15.40 10.29
CA VAL A 126 3.16 -13.96 10.00
C VAL A 126 2.29 -13.20 10.97
N ASP A 127 2.86 -12.19 11.63
CA ASP A 127 2.12 -11.18 12.37
C ASP A 127 2.20 -9.84 11.64
N VAL A 128 1.06 -9.20 11.38
CA VAL A 128 0.96 -7.83 10.85
C VAL A 128 0.46 -6.93 11.96
N VAL A 129 1.27 -5.94 12.33
CA VAL A 129 0.99 -5.02 13.44
C VAL A 129 0.70 -3.63 12.89
N LEU A 130 -0.46 -3.10 13.24
CA LEU A 130 -0.84 -1.70 13.02
C LEU A 130 -0.94 -1.06 14.39
N LYS A 131 -0.04 -0.11 14.66
CA LYS A 131 0.02 0.57 15.95
C LYS A 131 -0.16 2.09 15.77
N PRO A 132 -1.22 2.69 16.33
CA PRO A 132 -1.42 4.11 16.26
C PRO A 132 -0.39 4.82 17.16
N VAL A 133 0.09 5.94 16.68
CA VAL A 133 1.05 6.80 17.36
C VAL A 133 0.35 8.09 17.78
N ALA A 134 0.86 8.77 18.81
CA ALA A 134 0.31 10.04 19.23
C ALA A 134 0.30 11.05 18.07
N ASN A 135 -0.76 11.85 18.02
CA ASN A 135 -0.90 12.86 16.98
C ASN A 135 0.30 13.81 16.98
N ILE A 136 0.82 14.05 15.79
CA ILE A 136 1.93 14.95 15.56
C ILE A 136 1.37 16.28 15.03
N SER A 137 1.95 17.39 15.48
CA SER A 137 1.55 18.71 15.01
C SER A 137 1.61 18.79 13.48
N ASN A 138 0.58 19.36 12.87
CA ASN A 138 0.43 19.56 11.42
C ASN A 138 0.29 18.29 10.55
N ALA A 139 0.26 17.09 11.13
CA ALA A 139 -0.13 15.89 10.39
C ALA A 139 -1.57 16.02 9.88
N LYS A 140 -1.81 15.56 8.64
CA LYS A 140 -3.10 15.62 7.94
C LYS A 140 -3.83 14.27 7.89
N GLY A 141 -3.08 13.18 8.08
CA GLY A 141 -3.59 11.84 8.30
C GLY A 141 -3.23 11.35 9.70
N SER A 142 -3.73 10.18 10.07
CA SER A 142 -3.29 9.48 11.28
C SER A 142 -1.80 9.10 11.20
N VAL A 143 -1.19 8.89 12.35
CA VAL A 143 0.21 8.47 12.45
C VAL A 143 0.23 7.00 12.87
N TYR A 144 0.79 6.13 12.04
CA TYR A 144 0.84 4.69 12.30
C TYR A 144 2.26 4.15 12.15
N ASP A 145 2.63 3.31 13.12
CA ASP A 145 3.75 2.39 13.03
C ASP A 145 3.23 1.07 12.46
N PHE A 146 3.76 0.69 11.31
CA PHE A 146 3.49 -0.60 10.69
C PHE A 146 4.67 -1.52 10.94
N THR A 147 4.39 -2.77 11.30
CA THR A 147 5.41 -3.79 11.49
C THR A 147 4.92 -5.13 10.94
N ILE A 148 5.84 -5.90 10.34
CA ILE A 148 5.59 -7.32 10.03
C ILE A 148 6.63 -8.17 10.72
N ILE A 149 6.17 -9.29 11.29
CA ILE A 149 6.99 -10.26 11.99
C ILE A 149 6.78 -11.59 11.28
N ILE A 150 7.87 -12.23 10.85
CA ILE A 150 7.83 -13.53 10.19
C ILE A 150 8.67 -14.51 11.00
N ASP A 151 8.04 -15.59 11.49
CA ASP A 151 8.64 -16.56 12.40
C ASP A 151 9.36 -15.89 13.60
N GLY A 152 8.72 -14.89 14.20
CA GLY A 152 9.23 -14.14 15.33
C GLY A 152 10.33 -13.11 15.00
N LYS A 153 10.71 -12.95 13.73
CA LYS A 153 11.70 -11.96 13.29
C LYS A 153 11.00 -10.77 12.64
N VAL A 154 11.31 -9.57 13.13
CA VAL A 154 10.82 -8.33 12.51
C VAL A 154 11.49 -8.16 11.14
N ILE A 155 10.68 -7.90 10.11
CA ILE A 155 11.16 -7.62 8.75
C ILE A 155 10.90 -6.15 8.43
N HIS A 156 11.96 -5.42 8.14
CA HIS A 156 11.88 -3.97 7.91
C HIS A 156 11.92 -3.57 6.44
N GLN A 157 12.47 -4.38 5.56
CA GLN A 157 12.66 -4.05 4.14
C GLN A 157 12.25 -5.22 3.25
N PHE A 158 11.77 -4.87 2.07
CA PHE A 158 11.17 -5.80 1.10
C PHE A 158 11.67 -5.48 -0.30
N ALA A 159 11.78 -6.51 -1.15
CA ALA A 159 12.13 -6.33 -2.55
C ALA A 159 10.98 -5.67 -3.33
N ASP A 160 9.77 -6.18 -3.15
CA ASP A 160 8.55 -5.63 -3.74
C ASP A 160 7.86 -4.65 -2.78
N PRO A 161 7.27 -3.55 -3.30
CA PRO A 161 6.63 -2.55 -2.47
C PRO A 161 5.32 -3.05 -1.84
N VAL A 162 5.06 -2.58 -0.63
CA VAL A 162 3.70 -2.53 -0.07
C VAL A 162 3.00 -1.25 -0.50
N THR A 163 1.67 -1.24 -0.50
CA THR A 163 0.88 -0.02 -0.68
C THR A 163 0.29 0.42 0.65
N LEU A 164 0.51 1.69 0.99
CA LEU A 164 -0.11 2.36 2.13
C LEU A 164 -1.17 3.34 1.62
N VAL A 165 -2.33 3.36 2.28
CA VAL A 165 -3.38 4.34 2.05
C VAL A 165 -3.76 4.98 3.38
N PHE A 166 -3.80 6.30 3.40
CA PHE A 166 -4.18 7.08 4.57
C PHE A 166 -5.44 7.89 4.26
N ASP A 167 -6.41 7.81 5.16
CA ASP A 167 -7.55 8.71 5.15
C ASP A 167 -7.14 10.06 5.71
N VAL A 168 -7.52 11.14 5.02
CA VAL A 168 -7.14 12.50 5.42
C VAL A 168 -8.36 13.34 5.72
N ASN A 169 -8.27 14.17 6.76
CA ASN A 169 -9.34 15.07 7.11
C ASN A 169 -9.27 16.33 6.24
N MET A 170 -10.15 16.41 5.23
CA MET A 170 -10.22 17.52 4.28
C MET A 170 -10.42 18.89 4.93
N ASN A 171 -11.03 18.95 6.12
CA ASN A 171 -11.23 20.22 6.84
C ASN A 171 -9.90 20.82 7.37
N LYS A 172 -8.81 20.04 7.36
CA LYS A 172 -7.49 20.46 7.82
C LYS A 172 -6.51 20.73 6.67
N ILE A 173 -6.95 20.59 5.41
CA ILE A 173 -6.09 20.62 4.22
C ILE A 173 -6.36 21.90 3.44
N LYS A 174 -5.31 22.65 3.06
CA LYS A 174 -5.47 23.85 2.23
C LYS A 174 -5.32 23.52 0.74
N ASN A 175 -4.39 22.63 0.39
CA ASN A 175 -4.10 22.22 -0.97
C ASN A 175 -3.77 20.72 -1.05
N THR A 176 -4.61 19.97 -1.76
CA THR A 176 -4.44 18.52 -1.94
C THR A 176 -3.20 18.13 -2.73
N ASN A 177 -2.69 19.02 -3.59
CA ASN A 177 -1.48 18.76 -4.38
C ASN A 177 -0.21 18.78 -3.51
N ASN A 178 -0.30 19.32 -2.29
CA ASN A 178 0.80 19.39 -1.34
C ASN A 178 0.77 18.21 -0.35
N LEU A 179 -0.18 17.28 -0.48
CA LEU A 179 -0.24 16.11 0.39
C LEU A 179 0.84 15.11 0.02
N LYS A 180 1.73 14.85 0.99
CA LYS A 180 2.87 13.94 0.84
C LYS A 180 2.93 13.00 2.03
N VAL A 181 3.40 11.78 1.79
CA VAL A 181 3.64 10.80 2.86
C VAL A 181 5.10 10.91 3.30
N PHE A 182 5.31 10.92 4.61
CA PHE A 182 6.64 10.88 5.21
C PHE A 182 6.75 9.67 6.14
N TYR A 183 7.94 9.11 6.25
CA TYR A 183 8.28 8.12 7.26
C TYR A 183 9.23 8.72 8.30
N PHE A 184 9.17 8.26 9.55
CA PHE A 184 10.16 8.66 10.54
C PHE A 184 11.42 7.81 10.39
N ASN A 185 12.55 8.45 10.10
CA ASN A 185 13.85 7.81 10.07
C ASN A 185 14.49 7.93 11.45
N GLU A 186 14.57 6.82 12.19
CA GLU A 186 15.15 6.79 13.55
C GLU A 186 16.67 7.03 13.56
N GLN A 187 17.38 6.85 12.44
CA GLN A 187 18.82 7.11 12.34
C GLN A 187 19.10 8.61 12.27
N THR A 188 18.29 9.33 11.49
CA THR A 188 18.44 10.78 11.31
C THR A 188 17.60 11.58 12.29
N MET A 189 16.64 10.92 12.96
CA MET A 189 15.61 11.54 13.81
C MET A 189 14.76 12.56 13.05
N LYS A 190 14.52 12.33 11.76
CA LYS A 190 13.75 13.21 10.87
C LYS A 190 12.63 12.47 10.19
N TRP A 191 11.60 13.21 9.79
CA TRP A 191 10.59 12.73 8.87
C TRP A 191 11.11 12.87 7.45
N GLU A 192 11.19 11.78 6.69
CA GLU A 192 11.73 11.73 5.33
C GLU A 192 10.63 11.38 4.33
N LEU A 193 10.67 12.04 3.17
CA LEU A 193 9.65 11.94 2.13
C LEU A 193 9.63 10.52 1.53
N VAL A 194 8.43 9.94 1.43
CA VAL A 194 8.17 8.79 0.55
C VAL A 194 7.70 9.35 -0.80
N PRO A 195 8.49 9.21 -1.88
CA PRO A 195 8.13 9.76 -3.19
C PRO A 195 6.92 9.04 -3.80
N GLY A 196 6.19 9.74 -4.68
CA GLY A 196 5.12 9.14 -5.47
C GLY A 196 3.77 9.00 -4.76
N ALA A 197 3.53 9.78 -3.70
CA ALA A 197 2.22 9.83 -3.07
C ALA A 197 1.16 10.42 -4.04
N ILE A 198 -0.02 9.80 -4.08
CA ILE A 198 -1.15 10.20 -4.93
C ILE A 198 -2.37 10.47 -4.05
N TYR A 199 -2.95 11.65 -4.16
CA TYR A 199 -4.24 11.98 -3.54
C TYR A 199 -5.41 11.64 -4.47
N LYS A 200 -6.44 10.98 -3.93
CA LYS A 200 -7.72 10.76 -4.61
C LYS A 200 -8.84 10.54 -3.59
N ASN A 201 -9.94 11.28 -3.72
CA ASN A 201 -11.18 11.07 -2.95
C ASN A 201 -10.96 10.99 -1.42
N GLY A 202 -10.23 11.93 -0.84
CA GLY A 202 -9.97 11.96 0.61
C GLY A 202 -8.95 10.95 1.10
N LYS A 203 -8.25 10.25 0.19
CA LYS A 203 -7.22 9.27 0.50
C LYS A 203 -5.89 9.64 -0.14
N VAL A 204 -4.79 9.39 0.57
CA VAL A 204 -3.42 9.52 0.07
C VAL A 204 -2.80 8.15 -0.01
N THR A 205 -2.40 7.72 -1.21
CA THR A 205 -1.82 6.40 -1.49
C THR A 205 -0.34 6.53 -1.82
N VAL A 206 0.50 5.65 -1.28
CA VAL A 206 1.93 5.58 -1.63
C VAL A 206 2.44 4.14 -1.62
N ASN A 207 3.49 3.87 -2.38
CA ASN A 207 4.21 2.60 -2.33
C ASN A 207 5.53 2.76 -1.57
N THR A 208 5.89 1.77 -0.75
CA THR A 208 7.16 1.77 -0.02
C THR A 208 7.72 0.36 0.10
N ASN A 209 9.05 0.25 0.14
CA ASN A 209 9.77 -1.01 0.28
C ASN A 209 10.20 -1.29 1.72
N HIS A 210 9.71 -0.51 2.69
CA HIS A 210 10.06 -0.68 4.08
C HIS A 210 8.90 -0.34 5.01
N PHE A 211 8.96 -0.89 6.22
CA PHE A 211 8.07 -0.53 7.31
C PHE A 211 8.78 0.38 8.33
N SER A 212 8.00 1.31 8.86
CA SER A 212 8.37 2.39 9.77
C SER A 212 7.08 3.02 10.34
N THR A 213 7.23 4.13 11.05
CA THR A 213 6.13 5.06 11.34
C THR A 213 5.91 6.00 10.16
N PHE A 214 4.67 6.12 9.69
CA PHE A 214 4.29 6.97 8.57
C PHE A 214 3.15 7.93 8.94
N THR A 215 3.09 9.06 8.23
CA THR A 215 1.91 9.93 8.22
C THR A 215 1.89 10.82 6.98
N VAL A 216 0.78 11.54 6.79
CA VAL A 216 0.61 12.53 5.71
C VAL A 216 0.87 13.93 6.25
N PHE A 217 1.70 14.69 5.57
CA PHE A 217 1.86 16.13 5.78
C PHE A 217 1.42 16.91 4.55
N GLU A 218 1.07 18.18 4.76
CA GLU A 218 0.86 19.15 3.69
C GLU A 218 2.12 20.01 3.57
N VAL A 219 2.89 19.81 2.50
CA VAL A 219 4.22 20.39 2.31
C VAL A 219 4.36 20.92 0.89
N GLU A 220 4.62 22.22 0.77
CA GLU A 220 4.87 22.91 -0.49
C GLU A 220 6.29 22.64 -1.03
N GLY A 221 6.44 22.72 -2.36
CA GLY A 221 7.75 22.61 -3.03
C GLY A 221 8.38 21.23 -2.92
N ASP A 222 9.71 21.16 -2.95
CA ASP A 222 10.47 19.90 -3.05
C ASP A 222 11.12 19.47 -1.73
N GLN A 223 10.55 19.87 -0.59
CA GLN A 223 11.09 19.47 0.71
C GLN A 223 11.04 17.93 0.87
N THR A 224 12.21 17.33 1.12
CA THR A 224 12.39 15.88 1.27
C THR A 224 12.54 15.43 2.72
N SER A 225 12.72 16.36 3.65
CA SER A 225 12.82 16.04 5.08
C SER A 225 12.22 17.15 5.95
N LEU A 226 11.61 16.78 7.08
CA LEU A 226 11.04 17.70 8.06
C LEU A 226 11.60 17.45 9.46
N GLU A 227 11.90 18.54 10.17
CA GLU A 227 12.28 18.51 11.58
C GLU A 227 11.06 18.71 12.47
N VAL A 228 10.22 17.67 12.52
CA VAL A 228 9.03 17.61 13.36
C VAL A 228 9.31 16.69 14.55
N LYS A 229 8.61 16.91 15.67
CA LYS A 229 8.73 16.08 16.87
C LYS A 229 8.68 14.59 16.53
N ALA A 230 9.54 13.83 17.19
CA ALA A 230 9.56 12.38 17.07
C ALA A 230 8.21 11.75 17.47
N PRO A 231 7.83 10.62 16.84
CA PRO A 231 6.63 9.89 17.21
C PRO A 231 6.72 9.38 18.65
N ILE A 232 5.64 9.57 19.42
CA ILE A 232 5.49 9.04 20.78
C ILE A 232 4.34 8.04 20.77
N SER A 233 4.52 6.83 21.30
CA SER A 233 3.42 5.85 21.39
C SER A 233 2.29 6.38 22.28
N GLN A 234 1.02 6.18 21.90
CA GLN A 234 -0.13 6.62 22.71
C GLN A 234 -0.21 5.92 24.08
N ASN A 235 0.35 4.71 24.20
CA ASN A 235 0.43 3.97 25.46
C ASN A 235 1.76 4.23 26.19
N GLY A 236 1.95 5.47 26.65
CA GLY A 236 2.74 5.85 27.83
C GLY A 236 4.25 5.58 27.90
N ASN A 237 4.75 4.41 27.52
CA ASN A 237 6.13 4.00 27.75
C ASN A 237 6.68 3.20 26.56
N GLY A 238 7.11 3.90 25.52
CA GLY A 238 7.89 3.30 24.45
C GLY A 238 7.97 4.19 23.23
N LEU A 239 9.18 4.49 22.79
CA LEU A 239 9.41 4.74 21.38
C LEU A 239 8.82 3.55 20.59
N PRO A 240 8.34 3.73 19.34
CA PRO A 240 8.07 2.59 18.48
C PRO A 240 9.32 1.69 18.50
N ASN A 241 9.15 0.45 18.99
CA ASN A 241 10.26 -0.51 19.06
C ASN A 241 10.44 -1.07 17.66
N THR A 242 11.13 -0.33 16.78
CA THR A 242 11.77 -0.99 15.65
C THR A 242 13.07 -1.60 16.20
N ALA A 243 13.16 -2.94 16.20
CA ALA A 243 14.17 -3.71 16.94
C ALA A 243 15.63 -3.52 16.47
N THR A 244 15.88 -2.61 15.52
CA THR A 244 17.19 -2.27 14.98
C THR A 244 18.15 -1.71 16.04
N ASN A 245 17.65 -0.99 17.05
CA ASN A 245 18.50 -0.31 18.02
C ASN A 245 19.33 -1.29 18.89
N SER A 246 18.81 -2.48 19.19
CA SER A 246 19.51 -3.47 20.00
C SER A 246 20.71 -4.10 19.28
N PHE A 247 20.58 -4.39 17.98
CA PHE A 247 21.67 -4.98 17.20
C PHE A 247 22.77 -3.97 16.88
N ASN A 248 22.41 -2.70 16.62
CA ASN A 248 23.39 -1.65 16.39
C ASN A 248 24.15 -1.27 17.67
N LEU A 249 23.49 -1.24 18.83
CA LEU A 249 24.16 -1.01 20.12
C LEU A 249 25.12 -2.17 20.45
N LEU A 250 24.72 -3.41 20.16
CA LEU A 250 25.59 -4.58 20.32
C LEU A 250 26.82 -4.52 19.40
N ALA A 251 26.63 -4.13 18.14
CA ALA A 251 27.72 -3.97 17.18
C ALA A 251 28.69 -2.84 17.59
N ALA A 252 28.16 -1.69 18.03
CA ALA A 252 28.96 -0.58 18.56
C ALA A 252 29.73 -0.99 19.83
N GLY A 253 29.10 -1.75 20.72
CA GLY A 253 29.75 -2.33 21.91
C GLY A 253 30.90 -3.27 21.56
N LEU A 254 30.70 -4.15 20.56
CA LEU A 254 31.76 -5.04 20.04
C LEU A 254 32.94 -4.25 19.46
N LEU A 255 32.66 -3.17 18.74
CA LEU A 255 33.69 -2.31 18.13
C LEU A 255 34.51 -1.57 19.19
N LEU A 256 33.86 -1.07 20.24
CA LEU A 256 34.52 -0.47 21.40
C LEU A 256 35.39 -1.47 22.17
N LEU A 257 34.91 -2.71 22.36
CA LEU A 257 35.70 -3.78 23.00
C LEU A 257 36.95 -4.13 22.19
N LEU A 258 36.83 -4.26 20.87
CA LEU A 258 37.98 -4.53 19.99
C LEU A 258 39.02 -3.40 20.05
N LEU A 259 38.58 -2.14 19.99
CA LEU A 259 39.47 -0.98 20.13
C LEU A 259 40.16 -0.97 21.50
N GLY A 260 39.42 -1.25 22.57
CA GLY A 260 39.96 -1.37 23.93
C GLY A 260 41.00 -2.48 24.05
N SER A 261 40.75 -3.66 23.48
CA SER A 261 41.68 -4.78 23.46
C SER A 261 42.97 -4.46 22.70
N ILE A 262 42.87 -3.77 21.55
CA ILE A 262 44.04 -3.34 20.77
C ILE A 262 44.90 -2.36 21.58
N LEU A 263 44.28 -1.35 22.20
CA LEU A 263 44.99 -0.37 23.03
C LEU A 263 45.67 -1.03 24.24
N PHE A 264 44.98 -1.96 24.91
CA PHE A 264 45.54 -2.74 26.01
C PHE A 264 46.76 -3.56 25.57
N PHE A 265 46.68 -4.24 24.42
CA PHE A 265 47.77 -5.06 23.90
C PHE A 265 48.99 -4.22 23.50
N ILE A 266 48.78 -3.04 22.89
CA ILE A 266 49.86 -2.10 22.57
C ILE A 266 50.53 -1.59 23.86
N LYS A 267 49.75 -1.27 24.89
CA LYS A 267 50.29 -0.82 26.18
C LYS A 267 51.10 -1.92 26.87
N TRP A 268 50.57 -3.14 26.89
CA TRP A 268 51.24 -4.30 27.49
C TRP A 268 52.58 -4.58 26.82
N ARG A 269 52.64 -4.51 25.49
CA ARG A 269 53.86 -4.74 24.71
C ARG A 269 54.93 -3.65 24.85
N LYS A 270 54.57 -2.45 25.34
CA LYS A 270 55.53 -1.38 25.65
C LYS A 270 56.11 -1.46 27.07
N GLN A 271 55.50 -2.27 27.94
CA GLN A 271 55.91 -2.45 29.34
C GLN A 271 56.63 -3.78 29.59
N ALA A 272 56.65 -4.67 28.58
CA ALA A 272 57.50 -5.86 28.51
C ALA A 272 58.73 -5.57 27.65
#